data_AF-A0A1V6IU95-F1
#
_entry.id   AF-A0A1V6IU95-F1
#
_cell.length_a   1.000
_cell.length_b   1.000
_cell.length_c   1.000
_cell.angle_alpha   90.00
_cell.angle_beta   90.00
_cell.angle_gamma   90.00
#
_symmetry.space_group_name_H-M   'P 1'
#
loop_
_entity.id
_entity.type
_entity.pdbx_description
1 polymer ?
#
loop_
_entity_poly.entity_id
_entity_poly.type
_entity_poly.pdbx_seq_one_letter_code
_entity_poly.pdbx_strand_id
1 'polypeptide(L)'
;MTALLLAAVLAAPIHPVGYAWEISPEPPPPAIAPPDWTPFRLDILRVSLRATETSAVEAGLYYRIDEHPEHGWVPWRVPVTVWFGAGQTLEIAFEIPWDGYAPGPALLAVWQQCGDGRVHHQGAGIPRPGQPLPPEWAGMPFHALASGAFCPETASIFADGFETGDLSRWGGAS
;
A
#
# COMPACT_ATOMS: atom_id res chain seq x y z
N MET A 1 -16.50 14.22 -39.57
CA MET A 1 -16.11 14.78 -38.26
C MET A 1 -16.08 13.62 -37.29
N THR A 2 -14.90 13.10 -36.97
CA THR A 2 -14.72 11.91 -36.13
C THR A 2 -14.41 12.40 -34.73
N ALA A 3 -15.36 12.23 -33.80
CA ALA A 3 -15.14 12.57 -32.40
C ALA A 3 -14.18 11.54 -31.79
N LEU A 4 -12.96 11.99 -31.42
CA LEU A 4 -12.12 11.25 -30.50
C LEU A 4 -12.81 11.29 -29.13
N LEU A 5 -13.34 10.16 -28.66
CA LEU A 5 -13.56 9.96 -27.23
C LEU A 5 -12.18 9.88 -26.57
N LEU A 6 -11.76 10.95 -25.89
CA LEU A 6 -10.78 10.82 -24.82
C LEU A 6 -11.48 10.10 -23.68
N ALA A 7 -11.23 8.79 -23.55
CA ALA A 7 -11.46 8.12 -22.29
C ALA A 7 -10.54 8.79 -21.27
N ALA A 8 -11.11 9.56 -20.34
CA ALA A 8 -10.40 9.98 -19.15
C ALA A 8 -10.06 8.70 -18.39
N VAL A 9 -8.85 8.20 -18.58
CA VAL A 9 -8.28 7.20 -17.68
C VAL A 9 -8.18 7.92 -16.35
N LEU A 10 -9.08 7.57 -15.42
CA LEU A 10 -8.96 7.92 -14.01
C LEU A 10 -7.62 7.34 -13.54
N ALA A 11 -6.57 8.13 -13.63
CA ALA A 11 -5.25 7.72 -13.19
C ALA A 11 -5.33 7.57 -11.67
N ALA A 12 -4.96 6.40 -11.15
CA ALA A 12 -4.82 6.25 -9.71
C ALA A 12 -3.80 7.31 -9.22
N PRO A 13 -4.05 7.99 -8.10
CA PRO A 13 -3.13 8.98 -7.58
C PRO A 13 -1.79 8.37 -7.22
N ILE A 14 -1.72 7.09 -6.85
CA ILE A 14 -0.47 6.38 -6.52
C ILE A 14 -0.30 5.14 -7.40
N HIS A 15 0.87 5.04 -8.03
CA HIS A 15 1.27 3.94 -8.91
C HIS A 15 2.52 3.23 -8.37
N PRO A 16 2.55 1.89 -8.39
CA PRO A 16 3.75 1.11 -8.14
C PRO A 16 4.72 1.27 -9.31
N VAL A 17 5.98 1.62 -9.02
CA VAL A 17 7.06 1.70 -10.03
C VAL A 17 7.96 0.48 -9.95
N GLY A 18 8.41 0.14 -8.75
CA GLY A 18 9.28 -1.02 -8.53
C GLY A 18 9.56 -1.24 -7.04
N TYR A 19 10.24 -2.34 -6.73
CA TYR A 19 10.78 -2.59 -5.39
C TYR A 19 12.11 -3.31 -5.49
N ALA A 20 12.94 -3.19 -4.46
CA ALA A 20 14.22 -3.86 -4.34
C ALA A 20 14.46 -4.30 -2.89
N TRP A 21 14.89 -5.55 -2.74
CA TRP A 21 15.31 -6.11 -1.45
C TRP A 21 16.81 -6.00 -1.30
N GLU A 22 17.24 -5.53 -0.13
CA GLU A 22 18.61 -5.56 0.35
C GLU A 22 18.65 -6.48 1.58
N ILE A 23 19.07 -7.73 1.35
CA ILE A 23 19.11 -8.78 2.38
C ILE A 23 20.56 -8.95 2.81
N SER A 24 20.83 -8.61 4.06
CA SER A 24 22.15 -8.85 4.64
C SER A 24 22.34 -10.35 4.94
N PRO A 25 23.58 -10.88 4.91
CA PRO A 25 23.83 -12.23 5.40
C PRO A 25 23.52 -12.33 6.90
N GLU A 26 23.26 -13.54 7.37
CA GLU A 26 23.08 -13.80 8.80
C GLU A 26 24.36 -13.43 9.56
N PRO A 27 24.26 -12.62 10.64
CA PRO A 27 25.42 -12.25 11.41
C PRO A 27 26.00 -13.49 12.11
N PRO A 28 27.33 -13.65 12.14
CA PRO A 28 27.95 -14.77 12.85
C PRO A 28 27.70 -14.64 14.37
N PRO A 29 27.64 -15.76 15.10
CA PRO A 29 27.56 -15.72 16.55
C PRO A 29 28.78 -15.00 17.16
N PRO A 30 28.60 -14.25 18.26
CA PRO A 30 29.71 -13.65 18.97
C PRO A 30 30.60 -14.75 19.58
N ALA A 31 31.86 -14.42 19.86
CA ALA A 31 32.84 -15.38 20.38
C ALA A 31 32.40 -16.07 21.69
N ILE A 32 31.59 -15.38 22.50
CA ILE A 32 30.89 -15.96 23.66
C ILE A 32 29.42 -15.56 23.53
N ALA A 33 28.60 -16.46 22.99
CA ALA A 33 27.17 -16.25 22.87
C ALA A 33 26.46 -16.60 24.19
N PRO A 34 25.52 -15.76 24.67
CA PRO A 34 24.64 -16.15 25.75
C PRO A 34 23.74 -17.34 25.31
N PRO A 35 23.19 -18.12 26.25
CA PRO A 35 22.39 -19.32 25.94
C PRO A 35 21.16 -19.08 25.07
N ASP A 36 20.66 -17.85 25.03
CA ASP A 36 19.47 -17.37 24.33
C ASP A 36 19.80 -16.44 23.16
N TRP A 37 21.05 -16.43 22.68
CA TRP A 37 21.43 -15.63 21.53
C TRP A 37 20.67 -16.05 20.27
N THR A 38 19.95 -15.11 19.67
CA THR A 38 19.43 -15.20 18.31
C THR A 38 20.21 -14.24 17.40
N PRO A 39 20.55 -14.64 16.17
CA PRO A 39 21.10 -13.69 15.22
C PRO A 39 20.04 -12.63 14.91
N PHE A 40 20.46 -11.37 14.81
CA PHE A 40 19.58 -10.26 14.48
C PHE A 40 20.15 -9.43 13.35
N ARG A 41 19.34 -9.16 12.33
CA ARG A 41 19.68 -8.20 11.28
C ARG A 41 18.44 -7.47 10.78
N LEU A 42 18.67 -6.36 10.08
CA LEU A 42 17.63 -5.63 9.37
C LEU A 42 17.81 -5.84 7.87
N ASP A 43 16.85 -6.52 7.25
CA ASP A 43 16.68 -6.49 5.80
C ASP A 43 16.01 -5.15 5.42
N ILE A 44 16.34 -4.59 4.26
CA ILE A 44 15.74 -3.34 3.78
C ILE A 44 14.91 -3.64 2.52
N LEU A 45 13.65 -3.22 2.54
CA LEU A 45 12.78 -3.22 1.36
C LEU A 45 12.59 -1.78 0.87
N ARG A 46 13.13 -1.49 -0.30
CA ARG A 46 12.94 -0.22 -1.00
C ARG A 46 11.76 -0.35 -1.94
N VAL A 47 10.79 0.54 -1.79
CA VAL A 47 9.59 0.60 -2.64
C VAL A 47 9.58 1.94 -3.36
N SER A 48 9.53 1.89 -4.69
CA SER A 48 9.37 3.07 -5.53
C SER A 48 7.89 3.24 -5.91
N LEU A 49 7.31 4.37 -5.53
CA LEU A 49 5.94 4.76 -5.84
C LEU A 49 5.96 6.07 -6.63
N ARG A 50 4.98 6.24 -7.52
CA ARG A 50 4.79 7.48 -8.28
C ARG A 50 3.41 8.04 -7.99
N ALA A 51 3.34 9.34 -7.70
CA ALA A 51 2.07 10.03 -7.65
C ALA A 51 1.73 10.69 -9.00
N THR A 52 0.48 10.63 -9.46
CA THR A 52 0.04 11.37 -10.65
C THR A 52 -0.36 12.80 -10.33
N GLU A 53 -0.77 13.05 -9.08
CA GLU A 53 -1.12 14.36 -8.53
C GLU A 53 -0.40 14.62 -7.21
N THR A 54 -0.41 15.88 -6.77
CA THR A 54 0.15 16.25 -5.47
C THR A 54 -0.66 15.59 -4.37
N SER A 55 -0.02 14.79 -3.53
CA SER A 55 -0.71 13.97 -2.53
C SER A 55 0.14 13.72 -1.29
N ALA A 56 -0.53 13.54 -0.16
CA ALA A 56 0.06 13.03 1.07
C ALA A 56 -0.38 11.59 1.27
N VAL A 57 0.58 10.72 1.46
CA VAL A 57 0.37 9.28 1.60
C VAL A 57 0.99 8.82 2.89
N GLU A 58 0.24 8.08 3.69
CA GLU A 58 0.81 7.27 4.76
C GLU A 58 1.10 5.88 4.22
N ALA A 59 2.33 5.41 4.37
CA ALA A 59 2.79 4.13 3.86
C ALA A 59 3.33 3.27 5.01
N GLY A 60 2.78 2.07 5.16
CA GLY A 60 3.19 1.09 6.17
C GLY A 60 3.62 -0.22 5.52
N LEU A 61 4.56 -0.90 6.17
CA LEU A 61 4.97 -2.23 5.76
C LEU A 61 4.69 -3.23 6.88
N TYR A 62 4.03 -4.31 6.50
CA TYR A 62 3.78 -5.45 7.36
C TYR A 62 4.42 -6.67 6.73
N TYR A 63 5.00 -7.56 7.52
CA TYR A 63 5.57 -8.80 7.02
C TYR A 63 4.94 -9.98 7.75
N ARG A 64 4.96 -11.16 7.12
CA ARG A 64 4.74 -12.42 7.85
C ARG A 64 6.07 -12.93 8.35
N ILE A 65 6.02 -13.74 9.38
CA ILE A 65 7.17 -14.56 9.78
C ILE A 65 7.06 -15.87 8.99
N ASP A 66 8.13 -16.23 8.28
CA ASP A 66 8.16 -17.44 7.47
C ASP A 66 7.92 -18.67 8.34
N GLU A 67 7.16 -19.64 7.84
CA GLU A 67 6.73 -20.85 8.57
C GLU A 67 5.92 -20.61 9.87
N HIS A 68 5.63 -19.35 10.23
CA HIS A 68 4.92 -18.95 11.45
C HIS A 68 3.65 -18.13 11.18
N PRO A 69 2.62 -18.73 10.53
CA PRO A 69 1.39 -18.05 10.16
C PRO A 69 0.58 -17.53 11.35
N GLU A 70 0.75 -18.10 12.54
CA GLU A 70 0.07 -17.76 13.79
C GLU A 70 0.34 -16.33 14.25
N HIS A 71 1.47 -15.74 13.86
CA HIS A 71 1.82 -14.36 14.20
C HIS A 71 1.11 -13.34 13.30
N GLY A 72 0.46 -13.79 12.22
CA GLY A 72 -0.24 -12.90 11.30
C GLY A 72 0.70 -11.89 10.63
N TRP A 73 0.23 -10.64 10.53
CA TRP A 73 0.97 -9.53 9.93
C TRP A 73 1.55 -8.64 11.02
N VAL A 74 2.87 -8.55 11.04
CA VAL A 74 3.60 -7.78 12.05
C VAL A 74 4.22 -6.53 11.41
N PRO A 75 3.99 -5.34 11.98
CA PRO A 75 4.78 -4.16 11.65
C PRO A 75 6.06 -4.12 12.50
N TRP A 76 7.16 -3.62 11.93
CA TRP A 76 8.38 -3.32 12.69
C TRP A 76 8.48 -1.84 13.09
N ARG A 77 8.19 -0.95 12.13
CA ARG A 77 8.14 0.50 12.34
C ARG A 77 6.72 1.00 12.17
N VAL A 78 6.46 2.18 12.73
CA VAL A 78 5.24 2.93 12.43
C VAL A 78 5.20 3.31 10.94
N PRO A 79 4.00 3.44 10.34
CA PRO A 79 3.86 3.98 8.99
C PRO A 79 4.51 5.36 8.86
N VAL A 80 4.96 5.68 7.65
CA VAL A 80 5.60 6.96 7.32
C VAL A 80 4.70 7.79 6.44
N THR A 81 4.58 9.08 6.73
CA THR A 81 3.91 10.04 5.83
C THR A 81 4.90 10.56 4.80
N VAL A 82 4.55 10.38 3.53
CA VAL A 82 5.35 10.80 2.37
C VAL A 82 4.53 11.79 1.54
N TRP A 83 5.16 12.89 1.19
CA TRP A 83 4.55 13.95 0.38
C TRP A 83 5.09 13.88 -1.04
N PHE A 84 4.18 13.72 -1.99
CA PHE A 84 4.50 13.68 -3.41
C PHE A 84 4.04 14.99 -4.07
N GLY A 85 4.87 15.54 -4.94
CA GLY A 85 4.43 16.45 -5.98
C GLY A 85 3.78 15.68 -7.13
N ALA A 86 2.94 16.36 -7.92
CA ALA A 86 2.33 15.78 -9.11
C ALA A 86 3.36 15.20 -10.09
N GLY A 87 3.16 13.95 -10.49
CA GLY A 87 4.05 13.21 -11.39
C GLY A 87 5.33 12.67 -10.75
N GLN A 88 5.59 12.98 -9.47
CA GLN A 88 6.83 12.64 -8.78
C GLN A 88 6.90 11.15 -8.45
N THR A 89 8.10 10.58 -8.63
CA THR A 89 8.45 9.25 -8.11
C THR A 89 9.32 9.43 -6.87
N LEU A 90 9.00 8.71 -5.81
CA LEU A 90 9.81 8.64 -4.59
C LEU A 90 10.09 7.19 -4.22
N GLU A 91 11.25 6.97 -3.61
CA GLU A 91 11.60 5.71 -2.98
C GLU A 91 11.37 5.81 -1.46
N ILE A 92 10.73 4.80 -0.90
CA ILE A 92 10.50 4.63 0.54
C ILE A 92 11.22 3.38 0.98
N ALA A 93 12.10 3.50 1.98
CA ALA A 93 12.82 2.37 2.54
C ALA A 93 12.14 1.91 3.84
N PHE A 94 11.88 0.61 3.93
CA PHE A 94 11.32 -0.05 5.10
C PHE A 94 12.31 -1.04 5.67
N GLU A 95 12.47 -1.04 6.99
CA GLU A 95 13.26 -2.01 7.72
C GLU A 95 12.39 -3.21 8.11
N ILE A 96 12.94 -4.41 7.96
CA ILE A 96 12.27 -5.67 8.33
C ILE A 96 13.25 -6.50 9.15
N PRO A 97 12.93 -6.84 10.40
CA PRO A 97 13.82 -7.60 11.25
C PRO A 97 13.84 -9.06 10.83
N TRP A 98 15.03 -9.63 10.92
CA TRP A 98 15.28 -11.06 10.99
C TRP A 98 15.79 -11.32 12.41
N ASP A 99 15.08 -12.12 13.20
CA ASP A 99 15.38 -12.39 14.61
C ASP A 99 15.19 -13.89 14.91
N GLY A 100 16.15 -14.70 14.46
CA GLY A 100 16.06 -16.17 14.48
C GLY A 100 15.05 -16.77 13.49
N TYR A 101 14.02 -16.01 13.12
CA TYR A 101 13.04 -16.35 12.10
C TYR A 101 13.21 -15.47 10.87
N ALA A 102 13.14 -16.08 9.69
CA ALA A 102 13.17 -15.32 8.45
C ALA A 102 11.85 -14.55 8.27
N PRO A 103 11.90 -13.26 7.88
CA PRO A 103 10.71 -12.59 7.40
C PRO A 103 10.29 -13.25 6.08
N GLY A 104 9.00 -13.45 5.94
CA GLY A 104 8.35 -13.90 4.72
C GLY A 104 8.05 -12.73 3.76
N PRO A 105 7.13 -12.94 2.81
CA PRO A 105 6.62 -11.86 1.96
C PRO A 105 6.01 -10.70 2.75
N ALA A 106 6.01 -9.51 2.14
CA ALA A 106 5.55 -8.27 2.77
C ALA A 106 4.24 -7.76 2.16
N LEU A 107 3.43 -7.08 2.98
CA LEU A 107 2.31 -6.24 2.59
C LEU A 107 2.75 -4.79 2.66
N LEU A 108 2.72 -4.11 1.52
CA LEU A 108 2.69 -2.65 1.51
C LEU A 108 1.25 -2.19 1.67
N ALA A 109 0.99 -1.36 2.68
CA ALA A 109 -0.28 -0.68 2.87
C ALA A 109 -0.10 0.83 2.65
N VAL A 110 -1.03 1.43 1.93
CA VAL A 110 -1.01 2.83 1.52
C VAL A 110 -2.34 3.45 1.89
N TRP A 111 -2.32 4.48 2.73
CA TRP A 111 -3.48 5.28 3.10
C TRP A 111 -3.37 6.68 2.53
N GLN A 112 -4.46 7.18 1.98
CA GLN A 112 -4.56 8.52 1.42
C GLN A 112 -5.78 9.22 2.00
N GLN A 113 -5.58 10.47 2.41
CA GLN A 113 -6.67 11.36 2.80
C GLN A 113 -7.40 11.83 1.53
N CYS A 114 -8.69 11.57 1.47
CA CYS A 114 -9.58 12.07 0.43
C CYS A 114 -9.96 13.52 0.73
N GLY A 115 -10.20 14.32 -0.31
CA GLY A 115 -10.59 15.73 -0.15
C GLY A 115 -11.91 15.96 0.60
N ASP A 116 -12.68 14.90 0.81
CA ASP A 116 -13.95 14.86 1.57
C ASP A 116 -13.77 14.39 3.03
N GLY A 117 -12.52 14.23 3.50
CA GLY A 117 -12.20 13.80 4.86
C GLY A 117 -12.24 12.29 5.11
N ARG A 118 -12.56 11.47 4.09
CA ARG A 118 -12.39 10.01 4.18
C ARG A 118 -10.92 9.63 4.09
N VAL A 119 -10.58 8.45 4.61
CA VAL A 119 -9.29 7.80 4.33
C VAL A 119 -9.53 6.61 3.43
N HIS A 120 -8.95 6.62 2.25
CA HIS A 120 -8.92 5.46 1.37
C HIS A 120 -7.63 4.67 1.61
N HIS A 121 -7.73 3.34 1.61
CA HIS A 121 -6.58 2.47 1.77
C HIS A 121 -6.47 1.49 0.62
N GLN A 122 -5.23 1.17 0.25
CA GLN A 122 -4.92 0.11 -0.69
C GLN A 122 -3.73 -0.68 -0.18
N GLY A 123 -3.66 -1.95 -0.57
CA GLY A 123 -2.61 -2.86 -0.18
C GLY A 123 -2.09 -3.64 -1.37
N ALA A 124 -0.81 -3.99 -1.33
CA ALA A 124 -0.22 -4.87 -2.33
C ALA A 124 0.88 -5.77 -1.73
N GLY A 125 0.87 -7.04 -2.13
CA GLY A 125 1.86 -8.02 -1.74
C GLY A 125 3.17 -7.85 -2.50
N ILE A 126 4.28 -7.92 -1.78
CA ILE A 126 5.64 -7.90 -2.31
C ILE A 126 6.31 -9.24 -1.92
N PRO A 127 6.64 -10.10 -2.90
CA PRO A 127 7.34 -11.35 -2.60
C PRO A 127 8.74 -11.04 -2.08
N ARG A 128 9.24 -11.91 -1.20
CA ARG A 128 10.65 -11.93 -0.81
C ARG A 128 11.42 -12.80 -1.81
N PRO A 129 12.69 -12.51 -2.14
CA PRO A 129 13.48 -13.35 -3.04
C PRO A 129 13.45 -14.83 -2.61
N GLY A 130 13.05 -15.71 -3.52
CA GLY A 130 12.92 -17.15 -3.25
C GLY A 130 11.61 -17.59 -2.57
N GLN A 131 10.75 -16.66 -2.18
CA GLN A 131 9.48 -16.94 -1.50
C GLN A 131 8.32 -16.27 -2.26
N PRO A 132 7.49 -17.03 -2.99
CA PRO A 132 6.34 -16.46 -3.71
C PRO A 132 5.30 -15.89 -2.74
N LEU A 133 4.42 -15.03 -3.26
CA LEU A 133 3.26 -14.59 -2.48
C LEU A 133 2.37 -15.79 -2.14
N PRO A 134 1.79 -15.84 -0.93
CA PRO A 134 0.80 -16.85 -0.58
C PRO A 134 -0.38 -16.84 -1.55
N PRO A 135 -1.02 -17.99 -1.84
CA PRO A 135 -2.12 -18.08 -2.82
C PRO A 135 -3.27 -17.09 -2.55
N GLU A 136 -3.58 -16.85 -1.29
CA GLU A 136 -4.60 -15.88 -0.87
C GLU A 136 -4.32 -14.46 -1.40
N TRP A 137 -3.08 -14.14 -1.76
CA TRP A 137 -2.59 -12.81 -2.11
C TRP A 137 -2.14 -12.72 -3.57
N ALA A 138 -2.25 -13.82 -4.32
CA ALA A 138 -1.92 -13.85 -5.75
C ALA A 138 -2.76 -12.83 -6.56
N GLY A 139 -3.93 -12.43 -6.05
CA GLY A 139 -4.80 -11.41 -6.66
C GLY A 139 -4.44 -9.95 -6.34
N MET A 140 -3.49 -9.69 -5.44
CA MET A 140 -3.03 -8.34 -5.10
C MET A 140 -1.50 -8.20 -5.14
N PRO A 141 -0.84 -8.57 -6.25
CA PRO A 141 0.60 -8.36 -6.41
C PRO A 141 0.95 -6.87 -6.38
N PHE A 142 2.22 -6.52 -6.14
CA PHE A 142 2.69 -5.12 -6.08
C PHE A 142 2.14 -4.21 -7.20
N HIS A 143 2.12 -4.69 -8.44
CA HIS A 143 1.63 -3.91 -9.58
C HIS A 143 0.10 -3.65 -9.56
N ALA A 144 -0.67 -4.47 -8.83
CA ALA A 144 -2.10 -4.30 -8.66
C ALA A 144 -2.47 -3.10 -7.76
N LEU A 145 -1.50 -2.48 -7.08
CA LEU A 145 -1.71 -1.21 -6.37
C LEU A 145 -2.25 -0.12 -7.33
N ALA A 146 -1.93 -0.16 -8.62
CA ALA A 146 -2.49 0.79 -9.61
C ALA A 146 -3.93 0.49 -10.05
N SER A 147 -4.49 -0.69 -9.70
CA SER A 147 -5.76 -1.15 -10.27
C SER A 147 -6.99 -0.58 -9.57
N GLY A 148 -6.83 -0.01 -8.38
CA GLY A 148 -7.91 0.68 -7.67
C GLY A 148 -7.90 2.18 -7.91
N ALA A 149 -9.07 2.77 -8.18
CA ALA A 149 -9.24 4.21 -7.97
C ALA A 149 -9.07 4.49 -6.47
N PHE A 150 -8.14 5.36 -6.09
CA PHE A 150 -8.15 5.91 -4.73
C PHE A 150 -9.24 6.95 -4.63
N CYS A 151 -9.84 7.03 -3.44
CA CYS A 151 -10.91 7.98 -3.15
C CYS A 151 -12.01 7.96 -4.22
N PRO A 152 -12.55 6.77 -4.58
CA PRO A 152 -13.64 6.73 -5.55
C PRO A 152 -14.81 7.58 -5.03
N GLU A 153 -15.49 8.25 -5.96
CA GLU A 153 -16.74 8.93 -5.65
C GLU A 153 -17.69 7.91 -5.03
N THR A 154 -18.14 8.20 -3.82
CA THR A 154 -19.22 7.43 -3.21
C THR A 154 -20.53 7.96 -3.75
N ALA A 155 -21.31 7.10 -4.41
CA ALA A 155 -22.72 7.38 -4.58
C ALA A 155 -23.33 7.61 -3.21
N SER A 156 -23.92 8.80 -2.98
CA SER A 156 -24.59 9.08 -1.71
C SER A 156 -25.72 8.06 -1.52
N ILE A 157 -25.62 7.25 -0.47
CA ILE A 157 -26.67 6.30 -0.08
C ILE A 157 -27.91 7.02 0.49
N PHE A 158 -27.77 8.30 0.82
CA PHE A 158 -28.84 9.21 1.18
C PHE A 158 -28.80 10.40 0.19
N ALA A 159 -29.31 10.18 -1.01
CA ALA A 159 -29.62 11.25 -1.95
C ALA A 159 -31.14 11.38 -2.00
N ASP A 160 -31.69 12.41 -1.35
CA ASP A 160 -33.14 12.68 -1.34
C ASP A 160 -33.57 13.60 -2.49
N GLY A 161 -32.61 14.00 -3.34
CA GLY A 161 -32.83 14.75 -4.56
C GLY A 161 -32.86 16.25 -4.35
N PHE A 162 -32.63 16.76 -3.13
CA PHE A 162 -32.51 18.19 -2.88
C PHE A 162 -31.17 18.78 -3.38
N GLU A 163 -30.16 17.96 -3.60
CA GLU A 163 -28.78 18.35 -3.90
C GLU A 163 -28.62 19.00 -5.29
N THR A 164 -29.53 18.72 -6.21
CA THR A 164 -29.55 19.31 -7.56
C THR A 164 -30.39 20.59 -7.64
N GLY A 165 -31.10 20.94 -6.55
CA GLY A 165 -32.11 21.99 -6.54
C GLY A 165 -33.38 21.65 -7.33
N ASP A 166 -33.49 20.43 -7.87
CA ASP A 166 -34.66 19.96 -8.60
C ASP A 166 -35.72 19.43 -7.63
N LEU A 167 -36.64 20.33 -7.25
CA LEU A 167 -37.77 20.00 -6.40
C LEU A 167 -38.93 19.34 -7.17
N SER A 168 -38.81 19.03 -8.46
CA SER A 168 -39.94 18.52 -9.27
C SER A 168 -40.59 17.25 -8.71
N ARG A 169 -39.82 16.42 -7.99
CA ARG A 169 -40.32 15.22 -7.29
C ARG A 169 -41.15 15.52 -6.05
N TRP A 170 -40.97 16.70 -5.47
CA TRP A 170 -41.57 17.14 -4.20
C TRP A 170 -42.60 18.27 -4.40
N GLY A 171 -42.49 19.00 -5.51
CA GLY A 171 -43.42 20.01 -5.96
C GLY A 171 -44.64 19.32 -6.56
N GLY A 172 -45.55 18.88 -5.69
CA GLY A 172 -46.89 18.49 -6.09
C GLY A 172 -47.55 19.62 -6.86
N ALA A 173 -47.59 19.52 -8.18
CA ALA A 173 -48.60 20.21 -8.96
C ALA A 173 -49.92 19.46 -8.73
N SER A 174 -50.73 19.98 -7.81
CA SER A 174 -52.18 19.78 -7.77
C SER A 174 -52.86 21.02 -8.32
#